data_AF-A0A3N2N616-F1
#
_entry.id   AF-A0A3N2N616-F1
#
_cell.length_a   1.000
_cell.length_b   1.000
_cell.length_c   1.000
_cell.angle_alpha   90.00
_cell.angle_beta   90.00
_cell.angle_gamma   90.00
#
_symmetry.space_group_name_H-M   'P 1'
#
loop_
_entity.id
_entity.type
_entity.pdbx_description
1 polymer ?
#
loop_
_entity_poly.entity_id
_entity_poly.type
_entity_poly.pdbx_seq_one_letter_code
_entity_poly.pdbx_strand_id
1 'polypeptide(L)'
;MSNYVVCHYAKCYGPPVSYTTHIERKKADGTEHIPYNIKRSDLTKHNREFIPEAKKTGRTAAIEKRLMAVKRQTDKEGNEYERKIRKDQVCCIEIRLSASPEAMAEIIAQGRLLDWCRESVKWAQKEHGKENIVSAVLHMDEETPHLHVSLVPVVQGESKKQAATKKRLAKEKEKAAAEGAEAPKKKRRYKKKADASTLRLCADDIMTKSGLKRRQTEYAEVMAQFGLRRGEEGSPARHKDLAQYYKEHCEEMHARLDEVLAELAKVENLLVKKDAEIEIRDKVIRQRKDEISGKESELAEKNREIARQQRELEELKPKVEEERSKFDTLFTANEYLEGVELSADRLLASYDSREKEVRKIEMEALERINKASISILARKDVERLAKENAGLKLLVSGKDSEIEKARGETEKERKAREKAEADTERLQTTTNASMAALVRRHPLEIKLLKELVSIGVDRPEWQDRILGGDTIRFKPCSWTDPSNGKDIPKEYYQEVEIKMENSGQDSFISMCGMRIADFFKQIWAKVTEALGLKKKQEEEQRRQQKPESPRRGMKM
;
A
#
# COMPACT_ATOMS: atom_id res chain seq x y z
N MET A 1 9.91 -25.72 -9.37
CA MET A 1 11.34 -25.81 -9.00
C MET A 1 11.93 -27.10 -9.54
N SER A 2 13.25 -27.17 -9.66
CA SER A 2 13.96 -28.25 -10.33
C SER A 2 14.53 -29.25 -9.31
N ASN A 3 13.96 -30.45 -9.21
CA ASN A 3 14.36 -31.44 -8.20
C ASN A 3 15.60 -32.24 -8.64
N TYR A 4 16.79 -31.77 -8.27
CA TYR A 4 18.06 -32.39 -8.67
C TYR A 4 18.57 -33.42 -7.66
N VAL A 5 19.23 -34.47 -8.16
CA VAL A 5 20.06 -35.35 -7.32
C VAL A 5 21.34 -34.64 -6.89
N VAL A 6 21.78 -34.92 -5.67
CA VAL A 6 23.11 -34.53 -5.17
C VAL A 6 23.92 -35.81 -4.97
N CYS A 7 25.02 -35.94 -5.70
CA CYS A 7 26.00 -37.02 -5.54
C CYS A 7 27.40 -36.41 -5.55
N HIS A 8 28.06 -36.37 -4.40
CA HIS A 8 29.35 -35.69 -4.26
C HIS A 8 30.39 -36.58 -3.58
N TYR A 9 31.57 -36.66 -4.17
CA TYR A 9 32.70 -37.48 -3.67
C TYR A 9 33.78 -36.59 -3.07
N ALA A 10 34.14 -36.82 -1.81
CA ALA A 10 35.21 -36.11 -1.11
C ALA A 10 36.29 -37.08 -0.63
N LYS A 11 37.56 -36.77 -0.87
CA LYS A 11 38.69 -37.54 -0.32
C LYS A 11 38.84 -37.18 1.16
N CYS A 12 38.80 -38.18 2.04
CA CYS A 12 39.10 -37.96 3.45
C CYS A 12 40.61 -38.04 3.65
N TYR A 13 41.23 -36.92 4.05
CA TYR A 13 42.65 -36.85 4.40
C TYR A 13 42.82 -36.96 5.93
N GLY A 14 43.86 -37.68 6.36
CA GLY A 14 44.14 -37.90 7.79
C GLY A 14 43.47 -39.16 8.37
N PRO A 15 43.58 -39.37 9.70
CA PRO A 15 42.96 -40.50 10.38
C PRO A 15 41.42 -40.47 10.24
N PRO A 16 40.76 -41.56 9.80
CA PRO A 16 39.31 -41.58 9.55
C PRO A 16 38.45 -41.21 10.77
N VAL A 17 39.03 -41.31 11.97
CA VAL A 17 38.40 -41.08 13.28
C VAL A 17 37.87 -39.67 13.50
N SER A 18 38.51 -38.60 13.00
CA SER A 18 38.04 -37.23 13.30
C SER A 18 36.68 -36.93 12.70
N TYR A 19 36.38 -37.51 11.54
CA TYR A 19 35.10 -37.35 10.84
C TYR A 19 34.05 -38.38 11.27
N THR A 20 34.47 -39.50 11.88
CA THR A 20 33.54 -40.51 12.42
C THR A 20 32.66 -39.92 13.51
N THR A 21 33.22 -39.10 14.40
CA THR A 21 32.45 -38.46 15.49
C THR A 21 31.28 -37.62 14.98
N HIS A 22 31.47 -36.94 13.84
CA HIS A 22 30.42 -36.16 13.22
C HIS A 22 29.34 -37.03 12.58
N ILE A 23 29.71 -38.11 11.88
CA ILE A 23 28.76 -39.00 11.19
C ILE A 23 27.98 -39.88 12.18
N GLU A 24 28.66 -40.48 13.14
CA GLU A 24 28.00 -41.41 14.07
C GLU A 24 27.29 -40.69 15.23
N ARG A 25 27.52 -39.38 15.35
CA ARG A 25 27.10 -38.56 16.50
C ARG A 25 27.59 -39.16 17.82
N LYS A 26 28.78 -39.77 17.82
CA LYS A 26 29.38 -40.47 18.95
C LYS A 26 30.89 -40.26 19.01
N LYS A 27 31.43 -40.00 20.19
CA LYS A 27 32.89 -39.96 20.41
C LYS A 27 33.46 -41.38 20.45
N ALA A 28 34.79 -41.46 20.47
CA ALA A 28 35.52 -42.74 20.54
C ALA A 28 35.22 -43.55 21.83
N ASP A 29 34.83 -42.89 22.91
CA ASP A 29 34.40 -43.53 24.17
C ASP A 29 32.93 -44.00 24.14
N GLY A 30 32.22 -43.81 23.02
CA GLY A 30 30.83 -44.16 22.84
C GLY A 30 29.82 -43.12 23.34
N THR A 31 30.28 -42.04 23.98
CA THR A 31 29.39 -40.94 24.41
C THR A 31 28.83 -40.20 23.21
N GLU A 32 27.59 -39.71 23.33
CA GLU A 32 26.94 -38.95 22.28
C GLU A 32 27.69 -37.62 22.01
N HIS A 33 27.80 -37.26 20.74
CA HIS A 33 28.40 -36.01 20.29
C HIS A 33 27.55 -35.42 19.18
N ILE A 34 26.74 -34.44 19.55
CA ILE A 34 25.97 -33.63 18.62
C ILE A 34 26.67 -32.27 18.50
N PRO A 35 27.17 -31.90 17.30
CA PRO A 35 27.74 -30.58 17.08
C PRO A 35 26.75 -29.45 17.41
N TYR A 36 27.24 -28.33 17.95
CA TYR A 36 26.39 -27.21 18.40
C TYR A 36 25.54 -26.60 17.27
N ASN A 37 25.95 -26.74 16.02
CA ASN A 37 25.25 -26.21 14.84
C ASN A 37 24.07 -27.08 14.40
N ILE A 38 23.87 -28.25 15.00
CA ILE A 38 22.72 -29.12 14.74
C ILE A 38 21.52 -28.60 15.55
N LYS A 39 20.63 -27.87 14.87
CA LYS A 39 19.44 -27.26 15.49
C LYS A 39 18.34 -28.26 15.82
N ARG A 40 18.28 -29.40 15.13
CA ARG A 40 17.25 -30.45 15.30
C ARG A 40 17.83 -31.70 15.96
N SER A 41 18.52 -31.50 17.08
CA SER A 41 19.18 -32.59 17.83
C SER A 41 18.21 -33.66 18.31
N ASP A 42 16.93 -33.32 18.49
CA ASP A 42 15.83 -34.24 18.79
C ASP A 42 15.59 -35.30 17.71
N LEU A 43 15.98 -35.01 16.46
CA LEU A 43 15.87 -35.92 15.33
C LEU A 43 17.06 -36.87 15.20
N THR A 44 18.12 -36.71 15.99
CA THR A 44 19.32 -37.57 15.94
C THR A 44 18.98 -39.05 16.12
N LYS A 45 17.95 -39.35 16.91
CA LYS A 45 17.40 -40.71 17.10
C LYS A 45 16.89 -41.36 15.81
N HIS A 46 16.60 -40.57 14.78
CA HIS A 46 16.16 -41.03 13.47
C HIS A 46 17.32 -41.25 12.49
N ASN A 47 18.55 -40.88 12.87
CA ASN A 47 19.74 -41.21 12.11
C ASN A 47 19.91 -42.73 12.05
N ARG A 48 20.33 -43.25 10.89
CA ARG A 48 20.32 -44.69 10.65
C ARG A 48 21.51 -45.16 9.82
N GLU A 49 22.24 -46.13 10.34
CA GLU A 49 23.25 -46.88 9.60
C GLU A 49 22.60 -48.03 8.82
N PHE A 50 22.93 -48.13 7.52
CA PHE A 50 22.38 -49.10 6.59
C PHE A 50 23.30 -50.30 6.35
N ILE A 51 24.57 -50.23 6.76
CA ILE A 51 25.51 -51.36 6.70
C ILE A 51 25.46 -52.13 8.03
N PRO A 52 24.98 -53.40 8.03
CA PRO A 52 24.78 -54.17 9.27
C PRO A 52 26.06 -54.37 10.09
N GLU A 53 27.21 -54.48 9.43
CA GLU A 53 28.50 -54.64 10.08
C GLU A 53 28.92 -53.36 10.82
N ALA A 54 28.92 -52.21 10.14
CA ALA A 54 29.23 -50.92 10.77
C ALA A 54 28.26 -50.57 11.89
N LYS A 55 26.97 -50.97 11.79
CA LYS A 55 26.01 -50.77 12.89
C LYS A 55 26.46 -51.47 14.19
N LYS A 56 27.20 -52.57 14.10
CA LYS A 56 27.70 -53.34 15.26
C LYS A 56 29.06 -52.84 15.74
N THR A 57 29.99 -52.61 14.82
CA THR A 57 31.40 -52.33 15.16
C THR A 57 31.74 -50.84 15.16
N GLY A 58 30.89 -50.00 14.57
CA GLY A 58 31.21 -48.62 14.22
C GLY A 58 31.94 -48.51 12.87
N ARG A 59 31.86 -47.32 12.29
CA ARG A 59 32.43 -46.90 11.01
C ARG A 59 33.95 -46.98 11.01
N THR A 60 34.61 -46.51 12.06
CA THR A 60 36.07 -46.54 12.17
C THR A 60 36.58 -47.99 12.09
N ALA A 61 36.00 -48.89 12.88
CA ALA A 61 36.37 -50.31 12.87
C ALA A 61 36.08 -50.97 11.51
N ALA A 62 34.96 -50.62 10.86
CA ALA A 62 34.63 -51.12 9.53
C ALA A 62 35.65 -50.66 8.46
N ILE A 63 36.09 -49.41 8.51
CA ILE A 63 37.17 -48.88 7.65
C ILE A 63 38.47 -49.64 7.94
N GLU A 64 38.87 -49.75 9.21
CA GLU A 64 40.10 -50.44 9.60
C GLU A 64 40.12 -51.90 9.17
N LYS A 65 39.02 -52.62 9.31
CA LYS A 65 38.88 -54.01 8.83
C LYS A 65 39.15 -54.09 7.33
N ARG A 66 38.56 -53.19 6.53
CA ARG A 66 38.78 -53.19 5.07
C ARG A 66 40.21 -52.79 4.71
N LEU A 67 40.84 -51.88 5.46
CA LEU A 67 42.25 -51.53 5.30
C LEU A 67 43.17 -52.70 5.68
N MET A 68 42.84 -53.47 6.72
CA MET A 68 43.60 -54.66 7.11
C MET A 68 43.62 -55.72 6.00
N ALA A 69 42.51 -55.90 5.29
CA ALA A 69 42.45 -56.78 4.11
C ALA A 69 43.42 -56.34 2.98
N VAL A 70 43.79 -55.06 2.92
CA VAL A 70 44.81 -54.56 1.98
C VAL A 70 46.21 -54.66 2.58
N LYS A 71 46.36 -54.48 3.89
CA LYS A 71 47.67 -54.60 4.57
C LYS A 71 48.16 -56.04 4.58
N ARG A 72 47.32 -56.98 5.04
CA ARG A 72 47.67 -58.40 5.17
C ARG A 72 47.11 -59.14 3.95
N GLN A 73 48.00 -59.51 3.04
CA GLN A 73 47.63 -60.23 1.83
C GLN A 73 48.44 -61.52 1.73
N THR A 74 47.88 -62.49 1.04
CA THR A 74 48.56 -63.75 0.73
C THR A 74 49.01 -63.72 -0.71
N ASP A 75 50.24 -64.15 -0.98
CA ASP A 75 50.71 -64.31 -2.35
C ASP A 75 50.23 -65.65 -2.96
N LYS A 76 50.55 -65.89 -4.24
CA LYS A 76 50.14 -67.12 -4.94
C LYS A 76 50.73 -68.40 -4.35
N GLU A 77 51.81 -68.28 -3.58
CA GLU A 77 52.50 -69.38 -2.92
C GLU A 77 51.92 -69.64 -1.51
N GLY A 78 50.90 -68.90 -1.09
CA GLY A 78 50.29 -69.02 0.22
C GLY A 78 51.01 -68.23 1.32
N ASN A 79 52.03 -67.45 0.98
CA ASN A 79 52.81 -66.70 1.98
C ASN A 79 52.11 -65.39 2.32
N GLU A 80 51.91 -65.14 3.61
CA GLU A 80 51.41 -63.85 4.10
C GLU A 80 52.49 -62.78 3.97
N TYR A 81 52.11 -61.60 3.47
CA TYR A 81 52.98 -60.43 3.42
C TYR A 81 52.23 -59.18 3.82
N GLU A 82 52.96 -58.24 4.42
CA GLU A 82 52.39 -56.95 4.82
C GLU A 82 52.72 -55.85 3.79
N ARG A 83 51.67 -55.18 3.31
CA ARG A 83 51.77 -53.99 2.47
C ARG A 83 51.64 -52.73 3.33
N LYS A 84 52.69 -51.92 3.31
CA LYS A 84 52.69 -50.59 3.92
C LYS A 84 51.70 -49.64 3.21
N ILE A 85 50.72 -49.13 3.95
CA ILE A 85 49.91 -47.97 3.58
C ILE A 85 50.70 -46.70 3.92
N ARG A 86 50.78 -45.75 2.99
CA ARG A 86 51.51 -44.50 3.25
C ARG A 86 50.66 -43.53 4.07
N LYS A 87 51.31 -42.63 4.81
CA LYS A 87 50.65 -41.62 5.65
C LYS A 87 49.72 -40.67 4.87
N ASP A 88 50.04 -40.42 3.61
CA ASP A 88 49.33 -39.53 2.68
C ASP A 88 48.31 -40.28 1.81
N GLN A 89 48.18 -41.60 1.99
CA GLN A 89 47.32 -42.41 1.16
C GLN A 89 45.86 -42.24 1.58
N VAL A 90 44.99 -41.91 0.61
CA VAL A 90 43.55 -41.80 0.82
C VAL A 90 42.99 -43.17 1.24
N CYS A 91 42.58 -43.26 2.51
CA CYS A 91 42.06 -44.48 3.10
C CYS A 91 40.52 -44.56 3.03
N CYS A 92 39.85 -43.41 2.90
CA CYS A 92 38.40 -43.32 2.77
C CYS A 92 38.05 -42.20 1.79
N ILE A 93 37.02 -42.45 0.99
CA ILE A 93 36.32 -41.47 0.18
C ILE A 93 34.90 -41.42 0.75
N GLU A 94 34.41 -40.22 0.98
CA GLU A 94 33.04 -40.00 1.41
C GLU A 94 32.19 -39.65 0.21
N ILE A 95 31.05 -40.33 0.07
CA ILE A 95 30.03 -40.02 -0.92
C ILE A 95 28.84 -39.42 -0.17
N ARG A 96 28.59 -38.13 -0.38
CA ARG A 96 27.41 -37.44 0.13
C ARG A 96 26.30 -37.54 -0.90
N LEU A 97 25.21 -38.15 -0.50
CA LEU A 97 24.01 -38.33 -1.34
C LEU A 97 22.84 -37.58 -0.73
N SER A 98 22.11 -36.80 -1.52
CA SER A 98 20.92 -36.06 -1.10
C SER A 98 20.12 -35.60 -2.34
N ALA A 99 19.17 -34.71 -2.15
CA ALA A 99 18.46 -33.97 -3.20
C ALA A 99 18.23 -32.52 -2.74
N SER A 100 17.54 -31.71 -3.55
CA SER A 100 17.08 -30.39 -3.09
C SER A 100 16.17 -30.52 -1.86
N PRO A 101 16.13 -29.51 -0.97
CA PRO A 101 15.32 -29.55 0.25
C PRO A 101 13.85 -29.89 -0.03
N GLU A 102 13.27 -29.30 -1.07
CA GLU A 102 11.88 -29.52 -1.48
C GLU A 102 11.65 -30.96 -1.93
N ALA A 103 12.58 -31.52 -2.71
CA ALA A 103 12.47 -32.89 -3.19
C ALA A 103 12.61 -33.92 -2.06
N MET A 104 13.52 -33.68 -1.10
CA MET A 104 13.63 -34.53 0.08
C MET A 104 12.37 -34.45 0.95
N ALA A 105 11.78 -33.27 1.10
CA ALA A 105 10.51 -33.11 1.80
C ALA A 105 9.37 -33.88 1.11
N GLU A 106 9.27 -33.84 -0.22
CA GLU A 106 8.30 -34.62 -1.00
C GLU A 106 8.50 -36.14 -0.81
N ILE A 107 9.75 -36.63 -0.88
CA ILE A 107 10.07 -38.04 -0.66
C ILE A 107 9.67 -38.49 0.76
N ILE A 108 9.89 -37.64 1.77
CA ILE A 108 9.47 -37.90 3.15
C ILE A 108 7.94 -37.92 3.26
N ALA A 109 7.26 -36.93 2.68
CA ALA A 109 5.80 -36.85 2.71
C ALA A 109 5.13 -38.07 2.05
N GLN A 110 5.78 -38.64 1.04
CA GLN A 110 5.35 -39.89 0.39
C GLN A 110 5.73 -41.15 1.19
N GLY A 111 6.47 -41.04 2.28
CA GLY A 111 6.95 -42.19 3.08
C GLY A 111 8.07 -43.00 2.41
N ARG A 112 8.72 -42.47 1.37
CA ARG A 112 9.65 -43.20 0.50
C ARG A 112 11.13 -42.98 0.85
N LEU A 113 11.43 -42.26 1.93
CA LEU A 113 12.81 -41.91 2.32
C LEU A 113 13.70 -43.14 2.52
N LEU A 114 13.21 -44.17 3.23
CA LEU A 114 14.00 -45.38 3.47
C LEU A 114 14.25 -46.18 2.18
N ASP A 115 13.34 -46.11 1.22
CA ASP A 115 13.53 -46.74 -0.10
C ASP A 115 14.57 -45.99 -0.91
N TRP A 116 14.55 -44.66 -0.88
CA TRP A 116 15.59 -43.82 -1.46
C TRP A 116 16.97 -44.15 -0.86
N CYS A 117 17.07 -44.28 0.47
CA CYS A 117 18.33 -44.69 1.11
C CYS A 117 18.79 -46.08 0.67
N ARG A 118 17.88 -47.06 0.59
CA ARG A 118 18.19 -48.43 0.18
C ARG A 118 18.68 -48.50 -1.26
N GLU A 119 18.01 -47.84 -2.20
CA GLU A 119 18.44 -47.79 -3.60
C GLU A 119 19.75 -47.01 -3.77
N SER A 120 19.98 -45.96 -2.96
CA SER A 120 21.25 -45.23 -2.93
C SER A 120 22.42 -46.10 -2.48
N VAL A 121 22.25 -46.87 -1.40
CA VAL A 121 23.26 -47.81 -0.91
C VAL A 121 23.50 -48.94 -1.91
N LYS A 122 22.43 -49.50 -2.48
CA LYS A 122 22.51 -50.56 -3.50
C LYS A 122 23.25 -50.10 -4.75
N TRP A 123 23.00 -48.88 -5.21
CA TRP A 123 23.77 -48.28 -6.31
C TRP A 123 25.25 -48.14 -5.94
N ALA A 124 25.56 -47.60 -4.76
CA ALA A 124 26.95 -47.42 -4.32
C ALA A 124 27.71 -48.76 -4.21
N GLN A 125 27.04 -49.81 -3.71
CA GLN A 125 27.58 -51.17 -3.61
C GLN A 125 27.78 -51.81 -5.00
N LYS A 126 26.85 -51.58 -5.93
CA LYS A 126 26.98 -52.05 -7.32
C LYS A 126 28.17 -51.40 -8.03
N GLU A 127 28.34 -50.10 -7.84
CA GLU A 127 29.38 -49.31 -8.52
C GLU A 127 30.79 -49.54 -7.95
N HIS A 128 30.93 -49.62 -6.62
CA HIS A 128 32.23 -49.71 -5.96
C HIS A 128 32.59 -51.07 -5.39
N GLY A 129 31.65 -52.01 -5.40
CA GLY A 129 31.76 -53.30 -4.72
C GLY A 129 31.24 -53.24 -3.29
N LYS A 130 30.52 -54.29 -2.87
CA LYS A 130 29.84 -54.36 -1.57
C LYS A 130 30.80 -54.22 -0.40
N GLU A 131 31.92 -54.94 -0.43
CA GLU A 131 33.00 -54.88 0.57
C GLU A 131 33.75 -53.54 0.64
N ASN A 132 33.61 -52.67 -0.37
CA ASN A 132 34.24 -51.35 -0.35
C ASN A 132 33.35 -50.27 0.28
N ILE A 133 32.02 -50.47 0.31
CA ILE A 133 31.08 -49.60 1.01
C ILE A 133 30.95 -50.10 2.46
N VAL A 134 31.71 -49.49 3.35
CA VAL A 134 31.88 -49.98 4.72
C VAL A 134 30.89 -49.37 5.72
N SER A 135 30.30 -48.21 5.41
CA SER A 135 29.30 -47.53 6.25
C SER A 135 28.43 -46.62 5.37
N ALA A 136 27.15 -46.48 5.72
CA ALA A 136 26.20 -45.61 5.06
C ALA A 136 25.20 -45.08 6.10
N VAL A 137 25.42 -43.86 6.59
CA VAL A 137 24.63 -43.27 7.67
C VAL A 137 23.73 -42.16 7.13
N LEU A 138 22.44 -42.27 7.40
CA LEU A 138 21.44 -41.22 7.14
C LEU A 138 21.45 -40.23 8.30
N HIS A 139 21.59 -38.94 7.98
CA HIS A 139 21.34 -37.84 8.89
C HIS A 139 19.95 -37.24 8.63
N MET A 140 19.15 -37.13 9.69
CA MET A 140 17.82 -36.54 9.74
C MET A 140 17.77 -35.27 10.60
N ASP A 141 18.83 -35.02 11.37
CA ASP A 141 18.99 -33.96 12.35
C ASP A 141 19.56 -32.66 11.77
N GLU A 142 19.91 -32.65 10.49
CA GLU A 142 20.37 -31.48 9.75
C GLU A 142 19.23 -30.82 8.95
N GLU A 143 19.54 -29.77 8.18
CA GLU A 143 18.53 -29.01 7.43
C GLU A 143 17.82 -29.84 6.37
N THR A 144 18.60 -30.58 5.58
CA THR A 144 18.09 -31.49 4.54
C THR A 144 18.63 -32.90 4.79
N PRO A 145 17.77 -33.94 4.81
CA PRO A 145 18.23 -35.31 4.98
C PRO A 145 19.24 -35.72 3.91
N HIS A 146 20.30 -36.39 4.34
CA HIS A 146 21.37 -36.83 3.44
C HIS A 146 22.07 -38.07 3.98
N LEU A 147 22.72 -38.79 3.08
CA LEU A 147 23.43 -40.03 3.35
C LEU A 147 24.93 -39.80 3.24
N HIS A 148 25.66 -40.13 4.31
CA HIS A 148 27.11 -40.23 4.32
C HIS A 148 27.52 -41.67 4.03
N VAL A 149 28.02 -41.93 2.82
CA VAL A 149 28.51 -43.25 2.42
C VAL A 149 30.03 -43.27 2.48
N SER A 150 30.59 -44.19 3.25
CA SER A 150 32.04 -44.36 3.42
C SER A 150 32.56 -45.45 2.48
N LEU A 151 33.37 -45.04 1.51
CA LEU A 151 33.99 -45.87 0.49
C LEU A 151 35.49 -46.04 0.80
N VAL A 152 35.95 -47.27 1.02
CA VAL A 152 37.39 -47.58 1.05
C VAL A 152 37.85 -47.88 -0.38
N PRO A 153 38.81 -47.12 -0.95
CA PRO A 153 39.11 -47.18 -2.38
C PRO A 153 40.01 -48.36 -2.76
N VAL A 154 39.58 -49.58 -2.45
CA VAL A 154 40.32 -50.82 -2.78
C VAL A 154 40.06 -51.20 -4.23
N VAL A 155 41.14 -51.31 -4.99
CA VAL A 155 41.13 -51.81 -6.37
C VAL A 155 42.04 -53.03 -6.48
N GLN A 156 41.73 -53.91 -7.42
CA GLN A 156 42.51 -55.11 -7.73
C GLN A 156 43.50 -54.83 -8.88
N GLY A 157 44.63 -55.55 -8.89
CA GLY A 157 45.54 -55.57 -10.02
C GLY A 157 46.66 -54.51 -10.04
N GLU A 158 47.40 -54.52 -11.15
CA GLU A 158 48.52 -53.60 -11.39
C GLU A 158 48.08 -52.13 -11.35
N SER A 159 48.94 -51.21 -10.92
CA SER A 159 48.62 -49.78 -11.05
C SER A 159 48.71 -49.29 -12.49
N LYS A 160 47.92 -48.29 -12.89
CA LYS A 160 48.03 -47.67 -14.23
C LYS A 160 49.46 -47.25 -14.58
N LYS A 161 50.20 -46.72 -13.60
CA LYS A 161 51.63 -46.37 -13.75
C LYS A 161 52.50 -47.61 -13.99
N GLN A 162 52.25 -48.71 -13.29
CA GLN A 162 52.97 -49.98 -13.50
C GLN A 162 52.66 -50.55 -14.88
N ALA A 163 51.40 -50.60 -15.28
CA ALA A 163 50.97 -51.06 -16.61
C ALA A 163 51.58 -50.21 -17.73
N ALA A 164 51.54 -48.87 -17.61
CA ALA A 164 52.16 -47.96 -18.58
C ALA A 164 53.69 -48.13 -18.64
N THR A 165 54.35 -48.28 -17.49
CA THR A 165 55.80 -48.53 -17.44
C THR A 165 56.15 -49.87 -18.08
N LYS A 166 55.35 -50.93 -17.85
CA LYS A 166 55.52 -52.25 -18.46
C LYS A 166 55.37 -52.17 -19.99
N LYS A 167 54.36 -51.43 -20.47
CA LYS A 167 54.11 -51.21 -21.91
C LYS A 167 55.25 -50.41 -22.55
N ARG A 168 55.74 -49.36 -21.88
CA ARG A 168 56.89 -48.57 -22.34
C ARG A 168 58.17 -49.40 -22.40
N LEU A 169 58.47 -50.16 -21.35
CA LEU A 169 59.63 -51.06 -21.31
C LEU A 169 59.54 -52.18 -22.36
N ALA A 170 58.34 -52.69 -22.66
CA ALA A 170 58.15 -53.65 -23.74
C ALA A 170 58.45 -53.02 -25.11
N LYS A 171 57.95 -51.81 -25.36
CA LYS A 171 58.22 -51.05 -26.59
C LYS A 171 59.70 -50.68 -26.73
N GLU A 172 60.36 -50.26 -25.64
CA GLU A 172 61.79 -49.97 -25.62
C GLU A 172 62.64 -51.22 -25.92
N LYS A 173 62.22 -52.41 -25.44
CA LYS A 173 62.90 -53.67 -25.77
C LYS A 173 62.69 -54.11 -27.21
N GLU A 174 61.48 -53.98 -27.73
CA GLU A 174 61.17 -54.28 -29.13
C GLU A 174 61.98 -53.38 -30.06
N LYS A 175 62.07 -52.08 -29.74
CA LYS A 175 62.90 -51.12 -30.47
C LYS A 175 64.40 -51.46 -30.40
N ALA A 176 64.92 -51.79 -29.21
CA ALA A 176 66.32 -52.18 -29.05
C ALA A 176 66.65 -53.48 -29.82
N ALA A 177 65.72 -54.44 -29.86
CA ALA A 177 65.87 -55.66 -30.64
C ALA A 177 65.85 -55.42 -32.16
N ALA A 178 65.05 -54.47 -32.64
CA ALA A 178 65.00 -54.07 -34.05
C ALA A 178 66.25 -53.29 -34.49
N GLU A 179 66.86 -52.51 -33.60
CA GLU A 179 68.02 -51.65 -33.88
C GLU A 179 69.37 -52.34 -33.56
N GLY A 180 69.37 -53.61 -33.14
CA GLY A 180 70.60 -54.34 -32.77
C GLY A 180 71.32 -53.79 -31.54
N ALA A 181 70.65 -52.95 -30.74
CA ALA A 181 71.23 -52.28 -29.58
C ALA A 181 71.08 -53.12 -28.30
N GLU A 182 72.00 -52.95 -27.35
CA GLU A 182 71.96 -53.68 -26.07
C GLU A 182 70.65 -53.37 -25.31
N ALA A 183 69.91 -54.42 -24.93
CA ALA A 183 68.63 -54.27 -24.27
C ALA A 183 68.76 -53.44 -22.96
N PRO A 184 67.83 -52.53 -22.66
CA PRO A 184 67.92 -51.68 -21.48
C PRO A 184 68.03 -52.53 -20.20
N LYS A 185 69.15 -52.38 -19.47
CA LYS A 185 69.47 -53.14 -18.25
C LYS A 185 68.34 -52.98 -17.22
N LYS A 186 67.78 -54.11 -16.77
CA LYS A 186 66.74 -54.13 -15.72
C LYS A 186 67.31 -53.52 -14.43
N LYS A 187 66.89 -52.30 -14.05
CA LYS A 187 67.15 -51.78 -12.69
C LYS A 187 66.57 -52.79 -11.68
N ARG A 188 67.42 -53.33 -10.80
CA ARG A 188 67.03 -54.28 -9.73
C ARG A 188 65.84 -53.69 -8.96
N ARG A 189 64.68 -54.35 -9.03
CA ARG A 189 63.47 -53.96 -8.30
C ARG A 189 63.24 -54.96 -7.18
N TYR A 190 63.34 -54.48 -5.94
CA TYR A 190 63.29 -55.28 -4.70
C TYR A 190 61.90 -55.80 -4.29
N LYS A 191 60.87 -55.77 -5.15
CA LYS A 191 59.51 -56.20 -4.77
C LYS A 191 58.87 -57.11 -5.82
N LYS A 192 58.32 -58.25 -5.36
CA LYS A 192 57.41 -59.13 -6.14
C LYS A 192 56.35 -58.26 -6.83
N LYS A 193 56.10 -58.52 -8.13
CA LYS A 193 55.17 -57.71 -8.94
C LYS A 193 53.74 -57.97 -8.50
N ALA A 194 52.91 -56.92 -8.46
CA ALA A 194 51.48 -57.06 -8.22
C ALA A 194 50.87 -57.96 -9.30
N ASP A 195 50.04 -58.90 -8.87
CA ASP A 195 49.23 -59.75 -9.73
C ASP A 195 47.78 -59.21 -9.81
N ALA A 196 46.93 -59.88 -10.60
CA ALA A 196 45.54 -59.48 -10.78
C ALA A 196 44.72 -59.53 -9.47
N SER A 197 45.06 -60.44 -8.56
CA SER A 197 44.42 -60.61 -7.24
C SER A 197 44.90 -59.62 -6.18
N THR A 198 46.05 -58.97 -6.39
CA THR A 198 46.63 -58.03 -5.42
C THR A 198 45.69 -56.86 -5.17
N LEU A 199 45.31 -56.65 -3.91
CA LEU A 199 44.52 -55.50 -3.47
C LEU A 199 45.42 -54.29 -3.24
N ARG A 200 44.96 -53.11 -3.63
CA ARG A 200 45.63 -51.84 -3.35
C ARG A 200 44.63 -50.71 -3.14
N LEU A 201 45.01 -49.71 -2.33
CA LEU A 201 44.23 -48.48 -2.18
C LEU A 201 44.60 -47.50 -3.28
N CYS A 202 43.62 -47.07 -4.08
CA CYS A 202 43.83 -46.08 -5.13
C CYS A 202 42.58 -45.24 -5.38
N ALA A 203 42.50 -44.09 -4.71
CA ALA A 203 41.44 -43.12 -4.95
C ALA A 203 41.43 -42.56 -6.38
N ASP A 204 42.59 -42.44 -7.03
CA ASP A 204 42.67 -41.87 -8.38
C ASP A 204 42.12 -42.81 -9.48
N ASP A 205 42.12 -44.12 -9.23
CA ASP A 205 41.46 -45.06 -10.14
C ASP A 205 39.95 -45.01 -10.03
N ILE A 206 39.44 -44.70 -8.84
CA ILE A 206 38.02 -44.46 -8.62
C ILE A 206 37.65 -43.08 -9.12
N MET A 207 38.28 -42.00 -8.66
CA MET A 207 37.89 -40.61 -8.93
C MET A 207 38.43 -40.07 -10.27
N THR A 208 38.33 -40.86 -11.32
CA THR A 208 38.62 -40.38 -12.68
C THR A 208 37.58 -39.38 -13.16
N LYS A 209 37.97 -38.38 -13.95
CA LYS A 209 37.05 -37.36 -14.48
C LYS A 209 35.86 -37.99 -15.24
N SER A 210 36.14 -38.97 -16.11
CA SER A 210 35.11 -39.69 -16.86
C SER A 210 34.20 -40.53 -15.95
N GLY A 211 34.78 -41.22 -14.96
CA GLY A 211 34.01 -42.01 -13.99
C GLY A 211 33.10 -41.16 -13.11
N LEU A 212 33.54 -39.98 -12.67
CA LEU A 212 32.70 -39.05 -11.91
C LEU A 212 31.58 -38.48 -12.78
N LYS A 213 31.86 -38.11 -14.04
CA LYS A 213 30.84 -37.64 -14.98
C LYS A 213 29.76 -38.70 -15.22
N ARG A 214 30.17 -39.95 -15.47
CA ARG A 214 29.26 -41.09 -15.70
C ARG A 214 28.35 -41.33 -14.51
N ARG A 215 28.92 -41.36 -13.29
CA ARG A 215 28.15 -41.60 -12.07
C ARG A 215 27.11 -40.53 -11.76
N GLN A 216 27.31 -39.27 -12.15
CA GLN A 216 26.25 -38.26 -12.03
C GLN A 216 25.01 -38.64 -12.85
N THR A 217 25.22 -39.19 -14.05
CA THR A 217 24.14 -39.65 -14.93
C THR A 217 23.52 -40.94 -14.39
N GLU A 218 24.31 -41.97 -14.14
CA GLU A 218 23.81 -43.28 -13.69
C GLU A 218 23.09 -43.20 -12.35
N TYR A 219 23.56 -42.37 -11.40
CA TYR A 219 22.87 -42.17 -10.13
C TYR A 219 21.52 -41.48 -10.34
N ALA A 220 21.46 -40.47 -11.21
CA ALA A 220 20.20 -39.80 -11.53
C ALA A 220 19.18 -40.74 -12.18
N GLU A 221 19.62 -41.65 -13.05
CA GLU A 221 18.75 -42.66 -13.67
C GLU A 221 18.12 -43.58 -12.62
N VAL A 222 18.89 -44.05 -11.64
CA VAL A 222 18.35 -44.88 -10.53
C VAL A 222 17.37 -44.07 -9.68
N MET A 223 17.65 -42.79 -9.46
CA MET A 223 16.83 -41.91 -8.61
C MET A 223 15.62 -41.30 -9.32
N ALA A 224 15.48 -41.49 -10.63
CA ALA A 224 14.34 -41.00 -11.42
C ALA A 224 12.98 -41.50 -10.88
N GLN A 225 12.95 -42.71 -10.30
CA GLN A 225 11.76 -43.27 -9.65
C GLN A 225 11.25 -42.45 -8.44
N PHE A 226 12.08 -41.56 -7.89
CA PHE A 226 11.74 -40.64 -6.80
C PHE A 226 11.45 -39.22 -7.32
N GLY A 227 11.31 -39.04 -8.64
CA GLY A 227 11.09 -37.72 -9.25
C GLY A 227 12.34 -36.85 -9.32
N LEU A 228 13.52 -37.41 -9.05
CA LEU A 228 14.79 -36.69 -9.08
C LEU A 228 15.42 -36.76 -10.46
N ARG A 229 16.09 -35.68 -10.87
CA ARG A 229 16.80 -35.62 -12.15
C ARG A 229 18.26 -35.25 -12.00
N ARG A 230 19.02 -35.49 -13.07
CA ARG A 230 20.44 -35.16 -13.14
C ARG A 230 20.65 -33.64 -13.03
N GLY A 231 21.67 -33.22 -12.28
CA GLY A 231 22.16 -31.85 -12.35
C GLY A 231 22.63 -31.46 -13.75
N GLU A 232 22.85 -30.17 -13.97
CA GLU A 232 23.26 -29.63 -15.26
C GLU A 232 24.59 -30.24 -15.74
N GLU A 233 24.62 -30.69 -17.00
CA GLU A 233 25.85 -31.17 -17.61
C GLU A 233 26.77 -30.02 -17.96
N GLY A 234 28.04 -30.13 -17.56
CA GLY A 234 29.02 -29.06 -17.78
C GLY A 234 28.77 -27.83 -16.90
N SER A 235 28.03 -27.99 -15.79
CA SER A 235 27.72 -26.89 -14.87
C SER A 235 28.99 -26.10 -14.47
N PRO A 236 28.96 -24.77 -14.53
CA PRO A 236 30.06 -23.91 -14.10
C PRO A 236 30.18 -23.80 -12.58
N ALA A 237 29.24 -24.40 -11.83
CA ALA A 237 29.20 -24.32 -10.38
C ALA A 237 30.47 -24.90 -9.73
N ARG A 238 31.04 -24.14 -8.78
CA ARG A 238 32.15 -24.61 -7.93
C ARG A 238 31.60 -25.09 -6.61
N HIS A 239 32.12 -26.21 -6.11
CA HIS A 239 31.80 -26.66 -4.77
C HIS A 239 32.24 -25.61 -3.75
N LYS A 240 31.33 -25.24 -2.87
CA LYS A 240 31.57 -24.36 -1.73
C LYS A 240 31.57 -25.21 -0.47
N ASP A 241 32.46 -24.89 0.46
CA ASP A 241 32.37 -25.45 1.81
C ASP A 241 31.07 -24.98 2.47
N LEU A 242 30.57 -25.75 3.45
CA LEU A 242 29.30 -25.48 4.10
C LEU A 242 29.26 -24.10 4.76
N ALA A 243 30.35 -23.67 5.42
CA ALA A 243 30.42 -22.35 6.04
C ALA A 243 30.36 -21.21 5.01
N GLN A 244 31.05 -21.39 3.88
CA GLN A 244 31.03 -20.43 2.78
C GLN A 244 29.65 -20.36 2.12
N TYR A 245 29.01 -21.52 1.90
CA TYR A 245 27.66 -21.59 1.34
C TYR A 245 26.65 -20.82 2.20
N TYR A 246 26.62 -21.06 3.51
CA TYR A 246 25.71 -20.35 4.40
C TYR A 246 26.02 -18.85 4.49
N LYS A 247 27.29 -18.45 4.48
CA LYS A 247 27.68 -17.03 4.45
C LYS A 247 27.08 -16.34 3.23
N GLU A 248 27.36 -16.87 2.04
CA GLU A 248 26.89 -16.27 0.79
C GLU A 248 25.36 -16.30 0.69
N HIS A 249 24.71 -17.39 1.14
CA HIS A 249 23.26 -17.48 1.16
C HIS A 249 22.61 -16.49 2.13
N CYS A 250 23.19 -16.29 3.32
CA CYS A 250 22.74 -15.26 4.25
C CYS A 250 22.89 -13.86 3.65
N GLU A 251 24.02 -13.56 2.99
CA GLU A 251 24.23 -12.27 2.32
C GLU A 251 23.19 -12.05 1.20
N GLU A 252 22.89 -13.07 0.40
CA GLU A 252 21.86 -13.02 -0.64
C GLU A 252 20.45 -12.81 -0.06
N MET A 253 20.10 -13.51 1.02
CA MET A 253 18.80 -13.34 1.69
C MET A 253 18.65 -11.96 2.32
N HIS A 254 19.71 -11.40 2.92
CA HIS A 254 19.68 -10.02 3.43
C HIS A 254 19.50 -9.02 2.29
N ALA A 255 20.23 -9.16 1.18
CA ALA A 255 20.07 -8.27 0.02
C ALA A 255 18.64 -8.31 -0.55
N ARG A 256 18.05 -9.52 -0.65
CA ARG A 256 16.66 -9.69 -1.07
C ARG A 256 15.67 -9.08 -0.08
N LEU A 257 15.94 -9.21 1.22
CA LEU A 257 15.12 -8.59 2.27
C LEU A 257 15.17 -7.06 2.17
N ASP A 258 16.36 -6.48 1.96
CA ASP A 258 16.54 -5.05 1.79
C ASP A 258 15.77 -4.52 0.55
N GLU A 259 15.76 -5.26 -0.55
CA GLU A 259 14.97 -4.94 -1.74
C GLU A 259 13.46 -4.95 -1.44
N VAL A 260 12.96 -5.98 -0.76
CA VAL A 260 11.55 -6.07 -0.37
C VAL A 260 11.18 -4.93 0.59
N LEU A 261 12.04 -4.60 1.55
CA LEU A 261 11.83 -3.47 2.47
C LEU A 261 11.77 -2.15 1.71
N ALA A 262 12.63 -1.95 0.71
CA ALA A 262 12.61 -0.75 -0.13
C ALA A 262 11.31 -0.64 -0.95
N GLU A 263 10.81 -1.74 -1.51
CA GLU A 263 9.52 -1.76 -2.20
C GLU A 263 8.34 -1.50 -1.25
N LEU A 264 8.36 -2.08 -0.05
CA LEU A 264 7.34 -1.80 0.97
C LEU A 264 7.32 -0.33 1.38
N ALA A 265 8.48 0.30 1.54
CA ALA A 265 8.57 1.74 1.82
C ALA A 265 7.98 2.60 0.69
N LYS A 266 8.12 2.19 -0.58
CA LYS A 266 7.46 2.90 -1.71
C LYS A 266 5.94 2.77 -1.64
N VAL A 267 5.43 1.58 -1.34
CA VAL A 267 3.99 1.33 -1.19
C VAL A 267 3.42 2.14 -0.02
N GLU A 268 4.10 2.16 1.12
CA GLU A 268 3.69 2.95 2.29
C GLU A 268 3.60 4.44 1.97
N ASN A 269 4.61 5.00 1.30
CA ASN A 269 4.58 6.40 0.84
C ASN A 269 3.43 6.70 -0.12
N LEU A 270 3.06 5.74 -0.99
CA LEU A 270 1.90 5.89 -1.87
C LEU A 270 0.59 5.85 -1.10
N LEU A 271 0.47 4.97 -0.09
CA LEU A 271 -0.70 4.91 0.79
C LEU A 271 -0.89 6.23 1.53
N VAL A 272 0.16 6.77 2.16
CA VAL A 272 0.10 8.06 2.85
C VAL A 272 -0.38 9.19 1.93
N LYS A 273 0.11 9.23 0.68
CA LYS A 273 -0.36 10.22 -0.32
C LYS A 273 -1.83 10.02 -0.68
N LYS A 274 -2.27 8.77 -0.83
CA LYS A 274 -3.67 8.46 -1.17
C LYS A 274 -4.60 8.78 0.00
N ASP A 275 -4.19 8.50 1.22
CA ASP A 275 -4.95 8.84 2.42
C ASP A 275 -5.11 10.37 2.54
N ALA A 276 -4.05 11.14 2.29
CA ALA A 276 -4.12 12.60 2.25
C ALA A 276 -5.07 13.11 1.13
N GLU A 277 -5.04 12.51 -0.06
CA GLU A 277 -5.98 12.83 -1.15
C GLU A 277 -7.44 12.52 -0.74
N ILE A 278 -7.67 11.40 -0.05
CA ILE A 278 -8.99 11.00 0.44
C ILE A 278 -9.50 12.00 1.48
N GLU A 279 -8.67 12.40 2.44
CA GLU A 279 -9.05 13.39 3.46
C GLU A 279 -9.47 14.73 2.85
N ILE A 280 -8.74 15.19 1.82
CA ILE A 280 -9.09 16.41 1.08
C ILE A 280 -10.45 16.23 0.39
N ARG A 281 -10.66 15.11 -0.30
CA ARG A 281 -11.93 14.82 -0.98
C ARG A 281 -13.09 14.74 0.01
N ASP A 282 -12.91 14.11 1.15
CA ASP A 282 -13.92 13.99 2.21
C ASP A 282 -14.29 15.34 2.81
N LYS A 283 -13.34 16.28 2.90
CA LYS A 283 -13.64 17.65 3.31
C LYS A 283 -14.52 18.36 2.28
N VAL A 284 -14.21 18.24 0.99
CA VAL A 284 -15.03 18.81 -0.09
C VAL A 284 -16.42 18.20 -0.13
N ILE A 285 -16.54 16.88 0.05
CA ILE A 285 -17.83 16.19 0.11
C ILE A 285 -18.67 16.71 1.29
N ARG A 286 -18.06 16.90 2.47
CA ARG A 286 -18.75 17.48 3.63
C ARG A 286 -19.27 18.89 3.36
N GLN A 287 -18.42 19.77 2.81
CA GLN A 287 -18.82 21.14 2.46
C GLN A 287 -19.99 21.16 1.47
N ARG A 288 -19.92 20.37 0.40
CA ARG A 288 -21.01 20.27 -0.58
C ARG A 288 -22.29 19.71 0.03
N LYS A 289 -22.19 18.78 0.98
CA LYS A 289 -23.34 18.23 1.68
C LYS A 289 -24.02 19.29 2.57
N ASP A 290 -23.24 20.12 3.25
CA ASP A 290 -23.76 21.23 4.04
C ASP A 290 -24.43 22.30 3.14
N GLU A 291 -23.82 22.63 2.00
CA GLU A 291 -24.43 23.51 0.98
C GLU A 291 -25.75 22.97 0.44
N ILE A 292 -25.81 21.67 0.13
CA ILE A 292 -27.05 21.01 -0.32
C ILE A 292 -28.10 21.08 0.77
N SER A 293 -27.74 20.77 2.02
CA SER A 293 -28.67 20.86 3.16
C SER A 293 -29.20 22.29 3.35
N GLY A 294 -28.37 23.31 3.18
CA GLY A 294 -28.79 24.72 3.24
C GLY A 294 -29.80 25.05 2.13
N LYS A 295 -29.49 24.67 0.89
CA LYS A 295 -30.39 24.85 -0.27
C LYS A 295 -31.70 24.09 -0.12
N GLU A 296 -31.69 22.88 0.44
CA GLU A 296 -32.90 22.11 0.72
C GLU A 296 -33.80 22.84 1.73
N SER A 297 -33.23 23.48 2.75
CA SER A 297 -33.98 24.29 3.71
C SER A 297 -34.59 25.54 3.05
N GLU A 298 -33.82 26.27 2.25
CA GLU A 298 -34.33 27.42 1.48
C GLU A 298 -35.46 27.02 0.52
N LEU A 299 -35.30 25.89 -0.17
CA LEU A 299 -36.31 25.36 -1.07
C LEU A 299 -37.59 25.00 -0.30
N ALA A 300 -37.45 24.43 0.90
CA ALA A 300 -38.58 24.12 1.76
C ALA A 300 -39.32 25.39 2.24
N GLU A 301 -38.62 26.48 2.53
CA GLU A 301 -39.24 27.77 2.86
C GLU A 301 -39.97 28.38 1.67
N LYS A 302 -39.32 28.42 0.50
CA LYS A 302 -39.96 28.90 -0.73
C LYS A 302 -41.19 28.08 -1.11
N ASN A 303 -41.15 26.77 -0.93
CA ASN A 303 -42.31 25.90 -1.16
C ASN A 303 -43.46 26.21 -0.17
N ARG A 304 -43.16 26.51 1.10
CA ARG A 304 -44.19 26.96 2.07
C ARG A 304 -44.78 28.30 1.65
N GLU A 305 -43.97 29.21 1.12
CA GLU A 305 -44.42 30.51 0.66
C GLU A 305 -45.31 30.41 -0.57
N ILE A 306 -44.90 29.62 -1.57
CA ILE A 306 -45.72 29.31 -2.75
C ILE A 306 -47.07 28.72 -2.31
N ALA A 307 -47.08 27.79 -1.34
CA ALA A 307 -48.31 27.22 -0.81
C ALA A 307 -49.18 28.22 -0.03
N ARG A 308 -48.61 29.28 0.54
CA ARG A 308 -49.37 30.40 1.13
C ARG A 308 -50.00 31.26 0.04
N GLN A 309 -49.19 31.69 -0.93
CA GLN A 309 -49.65 32.49 -2.06
C GLN A 309 -50.74 31.78 -2.86
N GLN A 310 -50.60 30.47 -3.08
CA GLN A 310 -51.64 29.67 -3.75
C GLN A 310 -52.97 29.68 -2.98
N ARG A 311 -52.94 29.53 -1.64
CA ARG A 311 -54.16 29.61 -0.81
C ARG A 311 -54.81 30.99 -0.87
N GLU A 312 -54.02 32.05 -0.79
CA GLU A 312 -54.52 33.43 -0.89
C GLU A 312 -55.15 33.69 -2.27
N LEU A 313 -54.52 33.20 -3.33
CA LEU A 313 -55.05 33.29 -4.70
C LEU A 313 -56.37 32.51 -4.83
N GLU A 314 -56.48 31.36 -4.17
CA GLU A 314 -57.68 30.51 -4.15
C GLU A 314 -58.83 31.14 -3.35
N GLU A 315 -58.53 31.91 -2.32
CA GLU A 315 -59.53 32.71 -1.57
C GLU A 315 -59.97 33.98 -2.33
N LEU A 316 -59.06 34.62 -3.08
CA LEU A 316 -59.35 35.81 -3.86
C LEU A 316 -60.15 35.52 -5.14
N LYS A 317 -59.94 34.36 -5.77
CA LYS A 317 -60.67 33.93 -6.98
C LYS A 317 -62.20 34.10 -6.87
N PRO A 318 -62.89 33.52 -5.87
CA PRO A 318 -64.35 33.65 -5.78
C PRO A 318 -64.80 35.09 -5.54
N LYS A 319 -64.03 35.90 -4.79
CA LYS A 319 -64.33 37.32 -4.56
C LYS A 319 -64.26 38.12 -5.86
N VAL A 320 -63.22 37.88 -6.67
CA VAL A 320 -63.10 38.51 -7.99
C VAL A 320 -64.25 38.08 -8.90
N GLU A 321 -64.64 36.81 -8.88
CA GLU A 321 -65.75 36.28 -9.68
C GLU A 321 -67.10 36.84 -9.25
N GLU A 322 -67.32 37.03 -7.94
CA GLU A 322 -68.49 37.71 -7.39
C GLU A 322 -68.56 39.18 -7.82
N GLU A 323 -67.47 39.93 -7.68
CA GLU A 323 -67.39 41.33 -8.13
C GLU A 323 -67.58 41.46 -9.65
N ARG A 324 -67.08 40.50 -10.42
CA ARG A 324 -67.29 40.44 -11.87
C ARG A 324 -68.76 40.19 -12.20
N SER A 325 -69.43 39.28 -11.48
CA SER A 325 -70.87 39.07 -11.63
C SER A 325 -71.68 40.31 -11.27
N LYS A 326 -71.30 41.04 -10.21
CA LYS A 326 -71.93 42.33 -9.84
C LYS A 326 -71.74 43.36 -10.95
N PHE A 327 -70.52 43.47 -11.49
CA PHE A 327 -70.23 44.35 -12.61
C PHE A 327 -71.09 44.01 -13.84
N ASP A 328 -71.22 42.73 -14.20
CA ASP A 328 -72.04 42.29 -15.33
C ASP A 328 -73.54 42.63 -15.13
N THR A 329 -74.06 42.48 -13.91
CA THR A 329 -75.43 42.91 -13.60
C THR A 329 -75.62 44.43 -13.68
N LEU A 330 -74.63 45.22 -13.22
CA LEU A 330 -74.68 46.67 -13.34
C LEU A 330 -74.54 47.12 -14.80
N PHE A 331 -73.69 46.45 -15.57
CA PHE A 331 -73.48 46.71 -16.98
C PHE A 331 -74.77 46.48 -17.78
N THR A 332 -75.44 45.34 -17.58
CA THR A 332 -76.72 45.02 -18.22
C THR A 332 -77.86 45.97 -17.79
N ALA A 333 -77.89 46.39 -16.52
CA ALA A 333 -78.82 47.42 -16.07
C ALA A 333 -78.55 48.77 -16.73
N ASN A 334 -77.27 49.12 -16.93
CA ASN A 334 -76.88 50.35 -17.61
C ASN A 334 -77.26 50.32 -19.10
N GLU A 335 -77.03 49.20 -19.81
CA GLU A 335 -77.51 49.03 -21.20
C GLU A 335 -79.04 49.14 -21.30
N TYR A 336 -79.78 48.61 -20.32
CA TYR A 336 -81.24 48.77 -20.26
C TYR A 336 -81.64 50.24 -20.08
N LEU A 337 -81.00 50.95 -19.15
CA LEU A 337 -81.24 52.38 -18.92
C LEU A 337 -80.93 53.23 -20.16
N GLU A 338 -79.80 52.95 -20.83
CA GLU A 338 -79.41 53.62 -22.07
C GLU A 338 -80.42 53.34 -23.20
N GLY A 339 -80.96 52.12 -23.27
CA GLY A 339 -82.08 51.79 -24.16
C GLY A 339 -83.38 52.53 -23.83
N VAL A 340 -83.69 52.72 -22.54
CA VAL A 340 -84.83 53.53 -22.08
C VAL A 340 -84.62 55.00 -22.42
N GLU A 341 -83.43 55.56 -22.19
CA GLU A 341 -83.08 56.93 -22.58
C GLU A 341 -83.23 57.14 -24.08
N LEU A 342 -82.70 56.24 -24.91
CA LEU A 342 -82.90 56.29 -26.36
C LEU A 342 -84.38 56.23 -26.77
N SER A 343 -85.22 55.50 -26.02
CA SER A 343 -86.66 55.45 -26.25
C SER A 343 -87.37 56.75 -25.83
N ALA A 344 -86.93 57.36 -24.72
CA ALA A 344 -87.41 58.64 -24.23
C ALA A 344 -87.00 59.77 -25.19
N ASP A 345 -85.77 59.73 -25.72
CA ASP A 345 -85.29 60.66 -26.75
C ASP A 345 -86.08 60.53 -28.05
N ARG A 346 -86.48 59.32 -28.46
CA ARG A 346 -87.41 59.15 -29.59
C ARG A 346 -88.78 59.75 -29.32
N LEU A 347 -89.32 59.59 -28.11
CA LEU A 347 -90.58 60.21 -27.72
C LEU A 347 -90.46 61.74 -27.67
N LEU A 348 -89.38 62.27 -27.10
CA LEU A 348 -89.04 63.71 -27.11
C LEU A 348 -88.91 64.24 -28.54
N ALA A 349 -88.21 63.54 -29.43
CA ALA A 349 -88.12 63.92 -30.84
C ALA A 349 -89.49 63.91 -31.54
N SER A 350 -90.38 62.97 -31.18
CA SER A 350 -91.78 62.96 -31.63
C SER A 350 -92.56 64.16 -31.09
N TYR A 351 -92.40 64.51 -29.80
CA TYR A 351 -92.99 65.71 -29.20
C TYR A 351 -92.47 66.99 -29.84
N ASP A 352 -91.15 67.12 -30.04
CA ASP A 352 -90.49 68.24 -30.72
C ASP A 352 -90.94 68.36 -32.17
N SER A 353 -91.15 67.24 -32.88
CA SER A 353 -91.72 67.27 -34.23
C SER A 353 -93.14 67.82 -34.21
N ARG A 354 -93.94 67.42 -33.22
CA ARG A 354 -95.31 67.93 -33.01
C ARG A 354 -95.31 69.40 -32.60
N GLU A 355 -94.36 69.81 -31.77
CA GLU A 355 -94.18 71.19 -31.36
C GLU A 355 -93.66 72.04 -32.52
N LYS A 356 -92.78 71.54 -33.39
CA LYS A 356 -92.39 72.21 -34.63
C LYS A 356 -93.55 72.36 -35.60
N GLU A 357 -94.46 71.39 -35.63
CA GLU A 357 -95.67 71.46 -36.44
C GLU A 357 -96.65 72.50 -35.86
N VAL A 358 -96.81 72.56 -34.53
CA VAL A 358 -97.53 73.64 -33.83
C VAL A 358 -96.86 75.00 -34.07
N ARG A 359 -95.53 75.09 -33.96
CA ARG A 359 -94.76 76.31 -34.23
C ARG A 359 -94.80 76.70 -35.71
N LYS A 360 -94.98 75.77 -36.63
CA LYS A 360 -95.20 76.08 -38.06
C LYS A 360 -96.58 76.68 -38.25
N ILE A 361 -97.60 76.16 -37.56
CA ILE A 361 -98.95 76.76 -37.51
C ILE A 361 -98.89 78.16 -36.84
N GLU A 362 -98.12 78.32 -35.76
CA GLU A 362 -97.92 79.60 -35.08
C GLU A 362 -97.07 80.57 -35.91
N MET A 363 -96.03 80.12 -36.63
CA MET A 363 -95.24 80.95 -37.54
C MET A 363 -96.05 81.38 -38.75
N GLU A 364 -96.89 80.52 -39.32
CA GLU A 364 -97.82 80.91 -40.38
C GLU A 364 -98.87 81.93 -39.86
N ALA A 365 -99.17 81.91 -38.55
CA ALA A 365 -99.99 82.94 -37.89
C ALA A 365 -99.20 84.22 -37.54
N LEU A 366 -97.91 84.12 -37.20
CA LEU A 366 -97.03 85.23 -36.77
C LEU A 366 -96.32 85.94 -37.94
N GLU A 367 -96.10 85.31 -39.09
CA GLU A 367 -95.60 85.96 -40.32
C GLU A 367 -96.63 86.91 -40.95
N ARG A 368 -97.93 86.75 -40.62
CA ARG A 368 -98.95 87.75 -40.97
C ARG A 368 -98.91 88.98 -40.05
N ILE A 369 -98.31 88.88 -38.86
CA ILE A 369 -98.35 89.91 -37.82
C ILE A 369 -97.03 90.68 -37.73
N ASN A 370 -95.90 90.06 -38.08
CA ASN A 370 -94.57 90.65 -37.86
C ASN A 370 -93.93 91.27 -39.12
N LYS A 371 -94.75 91.88 -39.99
CA LYS A 371 -94.29 92.73 -41.12
C LYS A 371 -94.26 94.21 -40.74
N ALA A 372 -93.92 94.50 -39.48
CA ALA A 372 -93.70 95.83 -38.96
C ALA A 372 -92.74 95.76 -37.76
N SER A 373 -91.59 96.41 -37.93
CA SER A 373 -90.63 96.85 -36.90
C SER A 373 -89.31 96.09 -36.82
N ILE A 374 -88.32 96.71 -37.49
CA ILE A 374 -87.12 97.32 -36.89
C ILE A 374 -86.22 96.31 -36.13
N SER A 375 -85.14 95.84 -36.75
CA SER A 375 -83.82 96.48 -36.96
C SER A 375 -82.89 96.45 -35.75
N ILE A 376 -81.60 96.27 -36.10
CA ILE A 376 -80.40 96.72 -35.39
C ILE A 376 -79.72 95.73 -34.43
N LEU A 377 -78.61 95.20 -34.98
CA LEU A 377 -77.27 95.07 -34.40
C LEU A 377 -77.07 94.11 -33.21
N ALA A 378 -76.52 92.95 -33.58
CA ALA A 378 -75.18 92.51 -33.18
C ALA A 378 -74.79 92.69 -31.70
N ARG A 379 -74.64 91.56 -31.02
CA ARG A 379 -73.52 91.32 -30.12
C ARG A 379 -73.38 89.83 -29.85
N LYS A 380 -72.19 89.29 -30.08
CA LYS A 380 -71.57 88.46 -29.04
C LYS A 380 -70.07 88.33 -29.28
N ASP A 381 -69.38 89.00 -28.37
CA ASP A 381 -68.08 88.64 -27.85
C ASP A 381 -67.95 87.13 -27.59
N VAL A 382 -66.75 86.65 -27.89
CA VAL A 382 -65.87 85.88 -27.00
C VAL A 382 -66.38 84.52 -26.49
N GLU A 383 -65.48 83.56 -26.70
CA GLU A 383 -65.36 82.30 -25.97
C GLU A 383 -66.54 81.34 -26.04
N ARG A 384 -66.43 80.46 -27.04
CA ARG A 384 -66.74 79.06 -26.81
C ARG A 384 -65.68 78.21 -27.48
N LEU A 385 -64.74 77.81 -26.64
CA LEU A 385 -64.19 76.46 -26.53
C LEU A 385 -64.28 75.57 -27.77
N ALA A 386 -63.14 74.94 -28.00
CA ALA A 386 -63.08 73.53 -28.37
C ALA A 386 -63.49 73.20 -29.81
N LYS A 387 -62.63 73.57 -30.74
CA LYS A 387 -62.16 72.69 -31.82
C LYS A 387 -60.71 73.08 -32.09
N GLU A 388 -59.72 72.22 -32.21
CA GLU A 388 -59.61 70.78 -32.24
C GLU A 388 -58.10 70.54 -32.08
N ASN A 389 -57.76 69.50 -31.34
CA ASN A 389 -56.45 68.88 -31.25
C ASN A 389 -55.47 69.15 -32.41
N ALA A 390 -54.32 69.71 -32.07
CA ALA A 390 -53.09 69.52 -32.84
C ALA A 390 -51.89 69.47 -31.89
N GLY A 391 -51.83 68.41 -31.08
CA GLY A 391 -50.82 68.24 -30.04
C GLY A 391 -50.32 66.81 -29.86
N LEU A 392 -50.30 66.00 -30.93
CA LEU A 392 -49.65 64.68 -30.91
C LEU A 392 -49.00 64.39 -32.27
N LYS A 393 -47.81 64.94 -32.49
CA LYS A 393 -46.83 64.35 -33.42
C LYS A 393 -45.39 64.76 -33.09
N LEU A 394 -44.98 64.49 -31.85
CA LEU A 394 -43.57 64.45 -31.48
C LEU A 394 -43.34 63.41 -30.38
N LEU A 395 -43.71 62.16 -30.71
CA LEU A 395 -43.61 60.97 -29.86
C LEU A 395 -42.47 60.04 -30.33
N VAL A 396 -41.31 60.58 -30.72
CA VAL A 396 -40.07 59.77 -30.95
C VAL A 396 -38.77 60.56 -30.68
N SER A 397 -38.64 61.31 -29.58
CA SER A 397 -37.32 61.88 -29.23
C SER A 397 -37.02 61.97 -27.74
N GLY A 398 -37.66 61.13 -26.92
CA GLY A 398 -37.57 61.22 -25.45
C GLY A 398 -36.92 60.04 -24.73
N LYS A 399 -36.44 58.99 -25.41
CA LYS A 399 -35.85 57.82 -24.73
C LYS A 399 -34.39 57.50 -25.04
N ASP A 400 -33.73 58.27 -25.90
CA ASP A 400 -32.31 58.05 -26.21
C ASP A 400 -31.33 58.80 -25.29
N SER A 401 -31.78 59.74 -24.46
CA SER A 401 -30.86 60.50 -23.58
C SER A 401 -30.62 59.87 -22.20
N GLU A 402 -31.46 58.94 -21.75
CA GLU A 402 -31.31 58.30 -20.43
C GLU A 402 -30.43 57.04 -20.47
N ILE A 403 -30.28 56.40 -21.63
CA ILE A 403 -29.48 55.17 -21.80
C ILE A 403 -27.98 55.47 -21.95
N GLU A 404 -27.60 56.64 -22.46
CA GLU A 404 -26.19 57.08 -22.60
C GLU A 404 -25.55 57.52 -21.27
N LYS A 405 -26.33 58.05 -20.33
CA LYS A 405 -25.82 58.51 -19.02
C LYS A 405 -25.45 57.36 -18.08
N ALA A 406 -26.20 56.25 -18.12
CA ALA A 406 -25.97 55.08 -17.27
C ALA A 406 -24.71 54.26 -17.64
N ARG A 407 -24.24 54.32 -18.89
CA ARG A 407 -23.05 53.58 -19.36
C ARG A 407 -21.72 54.25 -18.97
N GLY A 408 -21.72 55.58 -18.77
CA GLY A 408 -20.53 56.35 -18.40
C GLY A 408 -20.11 56.25 -16.93
N GLU A 409 -21.06 55.99 -16.02
CA GLU A 409 -20.80 55.87 -14.58
C GLU A 409 -20.27 54.47 -14.21
N THR A 410 -20.76 53.41 -14.87
CA THR A 410 -20.29 52.03 -14.66
C THR A 410 -18.85 51.78 -15.11
N GLU A 411 -18.36 52.48 -16.13
CA GLU A 411 -16.98 52.32 -16.64
C GLU A 411 -15.95 53.07 -15.77
N LYS A 412 -16.34 54.17 -15.11
CA LYS A 412 -15.48 54.86 -14.12
C LYS A 412 -15.34 54.04 -12.84
N GLU A 413 -16.40 53.38 -12.40
CA GLU A 413 -16.39 52.54 -11.20
C GLU A 413 -15.57 51.25 -11.39
N ARG A 414 -15.61 50.66 -12.60
CA ARG A 414 -14.77 49.51 -12.99
C ARG A 414 -13.27 49.85 -12.95
N LYS A 415 -12.87 50.98 -13.54
CA LYS A 415 -11.46 51.43 -13.53
C LYS A 415 -10.96 51.83 -12.14
N ALA A 416 -11.84 52.33 -11.26
CA ALA A 416 -11.49 52.60 -9.87
C ALA A 416 -11.25 51.30 -9.06
N ARG A 417 -12.04 50.25 -9.31
CA ARG A 417 -11.83 48.93 -8.68
C ARG A 417 -10.56 48.24 -9.16
N GLU A 418 -10.29 48.23 -10.47
CA GLU A 418 -9.04 47.65 -11.02
C GLU A 418 -7.78 48.34 -10.46
N LYS A 419 -7.83 49.66 -10.24
CA LYS A 419 -6.73 50.40 -9.63
C LYS A 419 -6.56 50.07 -8.14
N ALA A 420 -7.67 49.94 -7.39
CA ALA A 420 -7.62 49.56 -5.97
C ALA A 420 -7.12 48.11 -5.77
N GLU A 421 -7.44 47.21 -6.71
CA GLU A 421 -6.98 45.83 -6.72
C GLU A 421 -5.47 45.74 -7.03
N ALA A 422 -4.99 46.52 -8.01
CA ALA A 422 -3.56 46.63 -8.31
C ALA A 422 -2.76 47.25 -7.14
N ASP A 423 -3.30 48.25 -6.46
CA ASP A 423 -2.65 48.88 -5.30
C ASP A 423 -2.62 47.92 -4.08
N THR A 424 -3.63 47.07 -3.90
CA THR A 424 -3.65 46.05 -2.84
C THR A 424 -2.67 44.90 -3.11
N GLU A 425 -2.52 44.43 -4.36
CA GLU A 425 -1.47 43.47 -4.73
C GLU A 425 -0.06 44.03 -4.50
N ARG A 426 0.14 45.32 -4.81
CA ARG A 426 1.42 46.01 -4.60
C ARG A 426 1.75 46.20 -3.11
N LEU A 427 0.73 46.45 -2.29
CA LEU A 427 0.89 46.46 -0.83
C LEU A 427 1.25 45.05 -0.31
N GLN A 428 0.53 44.01 -0.73
CA GLN A 428 0.81 42.63 -0.29
C GLN A 428 2.23 42.17 -0.63
N THR A 429 2.72 42.48 -1.84
CA THR A 429 4.10 42.15 -2.24
C THR A 429 5.13 42.90 -1.40
N THR A 430 4.89 44.17 -1.07
CA THR A 430 5.77 45.00 -0.23
C THR A 430 5.77 44.54 1.23
N THR A 431 4.61 44.18 1.77
CA THR A 431 4.46 43.64 3.13
C THR A 431 5.15 42.28 3.26
N ASN A 432 4.99 41.40 2.26
CA ASN A 432 5.64 40.09 2.24
C ASN A 432 7.17 40.20 2.16
N ALA A 433 7.69 41.13 1.36
CA ALA A 433 9.13 41.40 1.30
C ALA A 433 9.67 41.96 2.63
N SER A 434 8.90 42.83 3.29
CA SER A 434 9.26 43.43 4.57
C SER A 434 9.24 42.38 5.70
N MET A 435 8.23 41.51 5.73
CA MET A 435 8.13 40.38 6.65
C MET A 435 9.29 39.39 6.46
N ALA A 436 9.66 39.09 5.20
CA ALA A 436 10.80 38.23 4.91
C ALA A 436 12.14 38.85 5.36
N ALA A 437 12.29 40.17 5.32
CA ALA A 437 13.46 40.87 5.83
C ALA A 437 13.50 40.93 7.37
N LEU A 438 12.35 40.95 8.03
CA LEU A 438 12.23 40.91 9.50
C LEU A 438 12.60 39.52 10.04
N VAL A 439 12.10 38.45 9.39
CA VAL A 439 12.42 37.04 9.71
C VAL A 439 13.90 36.74 9.63
N ARG A 440 14.63 37.35 8.70
CA ARG A 440 16.10 37.18 8.60
C ARG A 440 16.86 37.88 9.72
N ARG A 441 16.35 39.00 10.24
CA ARG A 441 17.03 39.82 11.26
C ARG A 441 16.75 39.32 12.68
N HIS A 442 15.53 38.86 12.95
CA HIS A 442 15.07 38.44 14.28
C HIS A 442 14.39 37.06 14.23
N PRO A 443 15.10 35.98 13.84
CA PRO A 443 14.49 34.69 13.57
C PRO A 443 13.86 34.03 14.82
N LEU A 444 14.45 34.22 15.99
CA LEU A 444 13.95 33.67 17.26
C LEU A 444 12.71 34.41 17.75
N GLU A 445 12.75 35.74 17.75
CA GLU A 445 11.64 36.59 18.20
C GLU A 445 10.39 36.36 17.34
N ILE A 446 10.54 36.26 16.02
CA ILE A 446 9.40 35.96 15.13
C ILE A 446 8.88 34.54 15.31
N LYS A 447 9.74 33.58 15.63
CA LYS A 447 9.30 32.22 15.96
C LYS A 447 8.43 32.22 17.22
N LEU A 448 8.86 32.91 18.27
CA LEU A 448 8.12 33.00 19.54
C LEU A 448 6.82 33.81 19.41
N LEU A 449 6.82 34.88 18.62
CA LEU A 449 5.59 35.62 18.28
C LEU A 449 4.58 34.75 17.55
N LYS A 450 5.02 33.91 16.61
CA LYS A 450 4.14 32.95 15.93
C LYS A 450 3.57 31.92 16.90
N GLU A 451 4.34 31.46 17.88
CA GLU A 451 3.84 30.58 18.94
C GLU A 451 2.76 31.27 19.79
N LEU A 452 2.95 32.54 20.19
CA LEU A 452 1.95 33.32 20.94
C LEU A 452 0.67 33.56 20.15
N VAL A 453 0.79 33.96 18.88
CA VAL A 453 -0.38 34.17 18.00
C VAL A 453 -1.13 32.86 17.77
N SER A 454 -0.42 31.72 17.68
CA SER A 454 -1.04 30.41 17.45
C SER A 454 -1.98 29.97 18.57
N ILE A 455 -1.76 30.46 19.79
CA ILE A 455 -2.61 30.18 20.97
C ILE A 455 -3.59 31.33 21.26
N GLY A 456 -3.72 32.32 20.36
CA GLY A 456 -4.66 33.42 20.49
C GLY A 456 -4.17 34.60 21.36
N VAL A 457 -2.87 34.67 21.68
CA VAL A 457 -2.26 35.84 22.31
C VAL A 457 -1.79 36.81 21.21
N ASP A 458 -2.71 37.63 20.73
CA ASP A 458 -2.54 38.55 19.59
C ASP A 458 -2.23 40.00 20.00
N ARG A 459 -2.45 40.36 21.27
CA ARG A 459 -2.21 41.71 21.79
C ARG A 459 -0.71 42.00 21.93
N PRO A 460 -0.17 43.05 21.27
CA PRO A 460 1.25 43.40 21.35
C PRO A 460 1.76 43.61 22.78
N GLU A 461 0.96 44.25 23.63
CA GLU A 461 1.30 44.49 25.05
C GLU A 461 1.56 43.20 25.84
N TRP A 462 0.86 42.11 25.51
CA TRP A 462 1.07 40.82 26.16
C TRP A 462 2.25 40.07 25.56
N GLN A 463 2.42 40.18 24.24
CA GLN A 463 3.54 39.58 23.52
C GLN A 463 4.88 40.17 24.00
N ASP A 464 4.99 41.49 24.07
CA ASP A 464 6.20 42.17 24.52
C ASP A 464 6.56 41.83 25.97
N ARG A 465 5.56 41.74 26.84
CA ARG A 465 5.76 41.34 28.24
C ARG A 465 6.24 39.90 28.36
N ILE A 466 5.62 38.96 27.65
CA ILE A 466 6.02 37.54 27.69
C ILE A 466 7.42 37.34 27.10
N LEU A 467 7.74 38.00 25.98
CA LEU A 467 9.07 37.95 25.36
C LEU A 467 10.13 38.67 26.21
N GLY A 468 9.73 39.69 26.96
CA GLY A 468 10.54 40.38 27.97
C GLY A 468 10.79 39.56 29.24
N GLY A 469 10.16 38.39 29.39
CA GLY A 469 10.36 37.46 30.51
C GLY A 469 9.29 37.52 31.61
N ASP A 470 8.24 38.32 31.45
CA ASP A 470 7.11 38.32 32.38
C ASP A 470 6.29 37.02 32.27
N THR A 471 5.70 36.62 33.40
CA THR A 471 4.68 35.56 33.42
C THR A 471 3.30 36.18 33.45
N ILE A 472 2.49 35.90 32.43
CA ILE A 472 1.09 36.37 32.35
C ILE A 472 0.16 35.23 32.76
N ARG A 473 -0.73 35.51 33.72
CA ARG A 473 -1.78 34.58 34.16
C ARG A 473 -3.10 34.91 33.49
N PHE A 474 -3.67 33.93 32.80
CA PHE A 474 -4.97 34.01 32.18
C PHE A 474 -5.98 33.24 33.02
N LYS A 475 -7.07 33.91 33.40
CA LYS A 475 -8.23 33.26 34.05
C LYS A 475 -8.81 32.18 33.13
N PRO A 476 -9.53 31.17 33.67
CA PRO A 476 -10.14 30.10 32.88
C PRO A 476 -10.92 30.63 31.67
N CYS A 477 -10.38 30.41 30.47
CA CYS A 477 -10.90 30.93 29.21
C CYS A 477 -10.79 29.89 28.10
N SER A 478 -11.41 30.19 26.96
CA SER A 478 -11.34 29.35 25.76
C SER A 478 -9.96 29.42 25.16
N TRP A 479 -9.33 28.25 24.98
CA TRP A 479 -8.10 28.10 24.22
C TRP A 479 -8.35 27.24 23.00
N THR A 480 -7.87 27.69 21.85
CA THR A 480 -7.91 26.93 20.60
C THR A 480 -6.59 26.19 20.43
N ASP A 481 -6.66 24.88 20.18
CA ASP A 481 -5.48 24.06 19.93
C ASP A 481 -4.90 24.37 18.54
N PRO A 482 -3.67 24.90 18.44
CA PRO A 482 -3.07 25.25 17.16
C PRO A 482 -2.80 24.06 16.23
N SER A 483 -2.78 22.82 16.75
CA SER A 483 -2.53 21.61 15.96
C SER A 483 -3.75 21.10 15.20
N ASN A 484 -4.96 21.32 15.74
CA ASN A 484 -6.21 20.77 15.19
C ASN A 484 -7.34 21.81 15.05
N GLY A 485 -7.13 23.04 15.49
CA GLY A 485 -8.07 24.16 15.38
C GLY A 485 -9.33 24.00 16.23
N LYS A 486 -9.35 23.09 17.21
CA LYS A 486 -10.50 22.87 18.10
C LYS A 486 -10.32 23.61 19.41
N ASP A 487 -11.42 24.17 19.91
CA ASP A 487 -11.47 24.78 21.23
C ASP A 487 -11.53 23.70 22.33
N ILE A 488 -10.85 23.97 23.44
CA ILE A 488 -10.98 23.16 24.65
C ILE A 488 -12.45 23.22 25.12
N PRO A 489 -13.09 22.09 25.51
CA PRO A 489 -14.44 22.14 26.06
C PRO A 489 -14.50 22.92 27.37
N LYS A 490 -15.60 23.64 27.63
CA LYS A 490 -15.76 24.56 28.77
C LYS A 490 -15.50 23.91 30.13
N GLU A 491 -15.76 22.60 30.25
CA GLU A 491 -15.57 21.80 31.46
C GLU A 491 -14.10 21.62 31.84
N TYR A 492 -13.18 21.88 30.91
CA TYR A 492 -11.73 21.73 31.09
C TYR A 492 -10.99 23.08 31.07
N TYR A 493 -11.71 24.20 31.17
CA TYR A 493 -11.08 25.51 31.34
C TYR A 493 -10.32 25.55 32.66
N GLN A 494 -9.03 25.86 32.58
CA GLN A 494 -8.16 26.03 33.73
C GLN A 494 -7.44 27.36 33.65
N GLU A 495 -6.94 27.83 34.78
CA GLU A 495 -6.03 28.98 34.80
C GLU A 495 -4.73 28.59 34.08
N VAL A 496 -4.27 29.45 33.18
CA VAL A 496 -3.08 29.20 32.37
C VAL A 496 -2.05 30.28 32.61
N GLU A 497 -0.84 29.86 32.98
CA GLU A 497 0.33 30.74 33.05
C GLU A 497 1.11 30.63 31.75
N ILE A 498 1.38 31.76 31.09
CA ILE A 498 2.17 31.82 29.87
C ILE A 498 3.44 32.63 30.14
N LYS A 499 4.58 32.03 29.83
CA LYS A 499 5.89 32.69 29.88
C LYS A 499 6.86 32.08 28.88
N MET A 500 7.88 32.84 28.51
CA MET A 500 9.03 32.32 27.77
C MET A 500 9.92 31.51 28.73
N GLU A 501 10.23 30.27 28.37
CA GLU A 501 11.18 29.43 29.09
C GLU A 501 12.50 29.32 28.31
N ASN A 502 13.60 29.14 29.04
CA ASN A 502 15.00 29.13 28.57
C ASN A 502 15.52 30.46 28.01
N SER A 503 16.84 30.52 27.81
CA SER A 503 17.55 31.62 27.16
C SER A 503 18.28 31.15 25.89
N GLY A 504 18.33 32.00 24.87
CA GLY A 504 19.06 31.74 23.63
C GLY A 504 18.25 31.00 22.56
N GLN A 505 18.89 30.14 21.76
CA GLN A 505 18.25 29.48 20.61
C GLN A 505 17.21 28.43 21.01
N ASP A 506 17.24 27.97 22.27
CA ASP A 506 16.33 26.95 22.82
C ASP A 506 15.13 27.55 23.57
N SER A 507 14.92 28.87 23.48
CA SER A 507 13.76 29.54 24.04
C SER A 507 12.46 29.05 23.39
N PHE A 508 11.43 28.84 24.19
CA PHE A 508 10.09 28.44 23.74
C PHE A 508 9.00 29.06 24.62
N ILE A 509 7.80 29.20 24.07
CA ILE A 509 6.65 29.64 24.85
C ILE A 509 6.07 28.46 25.61
N SER A 510 5.95 28.61 26.93
CA SER A 510 5.35 27.61 27.79
C SER A 510 3.93 27.98 28.20
N MET A 511 3.08 26.96 28.34
CA MET A 511 1.77 27.04 28.97
C MET A 511 1.79 26.14 30.20
N CYS A 512 1.65 26.72 31.40
CA CYS A 512 1.77 26.03 32.68
C CYS A 512 3.09 25.23 32.83
N GLY A 513 4.21 25.78 32.34
CA GLY A 513 5.54 25.15 32.40
C GLY A 513 5.77 24.02 31.39
N MET A 514 4.85 23.79 30.46
CA MET A 514 4.97 22.79 29.40
C MET A 514 5.04 23.46 28.03
N ARG A 515 5.62 22.80 27.02
CA ARG A 515 5.50 23.27 25.62
C ARG A 515 4.03 23.29 25.23
N ILE A 516 3.62 24.27 24.41
CA ILE A 516 2.23 24.43 23.94
C ILE A 516 1.63 23.09 23.46
N ALA A 517 2.36 22.33 22.64
CA ALA A 517 1.90 21.04 22.14
C ALA A 517 1.63 20.00 23.25
N ASP A 518 2.46 19.98 24.30
CA ASP A 518 2.33 19.02 25.38
C ASP A 518 1.20 19.41 26.35
N PHE A 519 0.99 20.71 26.56
CA PHE A 519 -0.18 21.23 27.26
C PHE A 519 -1.49 20.76 26.61
N PHE A 520 -1.64 20.96 25.29
CA PHE A 520 -2.86 20.54 24.58
C PHE A 520 -3.01 19.01 24.52
N LYS A 521 -1.92 18.24 24.35
CA LYS A 521 -1.97 16.77 24.45
C LYS A 521 -2.50 16.30 25.80
N GLN A 522 -2.05 16.92 26.90
CA GLN A 522 -2.50 16.55 28.23
C GLN A 522 -3.98 16.86 28.45
N ILE A 523 -4.46 18.00 27.95
CA ILE A 523 -5.89 18.35 27.98
C ILE A 523 -6.70 17.33 27.17
N TRP A 524 -6.32 17.04 25.92
CA TRP A 524 -7.06 16.11 25.07
C TRP A 524 -7.04 14.67 25.59
N ALA A 525 -6.00 14.25 26.31
CA ALA A 525 -5.99 12.96 27.01
C ALA A 525 -7.12 12.88 28.05
N LYS A 526 -7.27 13.92 28.88
CA LYS A 526 -8.36 14.02 29.88
C LYS A 526 -9.75 14.05 29.22
N VAL A 527 -9.88 14.76 28.10
CA VAL A 527 -11.14 14.83 27.33
C VAL A 527 -11.49 13.45 26.74
N THR A 528 -10.50 12.75 26.20
CA THR A 528 -10.70 11.43 25.57
C THR A 528 -11.09 10.36 26.60
N GLU A 529 -10.45 10.38 27.77
CA GLU A 529 -10.77 9.47 28.88
C GLU A 529 -12.23 9.65 29.35
N ALA A 530 -12.67 10.90 29.51
CA ALA A 530 -14.05 11.20 29.89
C ALA A 530 -15.08 10.79 28.83
N LEU A 531 -14.78 10.97 27.55
CA LEU A 531 -15.64 10.50 26.45
C LEU A 531 -15.73 8.96 26.40
N GLY A 532 -14.64 8.25 26.72
CA GLY A 532 -14.61 6.79 26.82
C GLY A 532 -15.47 6.25 27.96
N LEU A 533 -15.45 6.90 29.13
CA LEU A 533 -16.29 6.56 30.28
C LEU A 533 -17.78 6.78 29.97
N LYS A 534 -18.12 7.88 29.29
CA LYS A 534 -19.50 8.21 28.92
C LYS A 534 -20.09 7.20 27.93
N LYS A 535 -19.31 6.76 26.93
CA LYS A 535 -19.74 5.71 25.98
C LYS A 535 -20.02 4.36 26.67
N LYS A 536 -19.21 3.97 27.66
CA LYS A 536 -19.43 2.74 28.43
C LYS A 536 -20.73 2.81 29.24
N GLN A 537 -21.03 3.94 29.86
CA GLN A 537 -22.28 4.15 30.59
C GLN A 537 -23.51 4.13 29.68
N GLU A 538 -23.44 4.72 28.48
CA GLU A 538 -24.53 4.68 27.49
C GLU A 538 -24.77 3.27 26.93
N GLU A 539 -23.71 2.47 26.73
CA GLU A 539 -23.81 1.10 26.25
C GLU A 539 -24.43 0.16 27.30
N GLU A 540 -24.12 0.40 28.58
CA GLU A 540 -24.69 -0.34 29.70
C GLU A 540 -26.18 -0.01 29.90
N GLN A 541 -26.58 1.26 29.71
CA GLN A 541 -27.99 1.66 29.70
C GLN A 541 -28.77 1.05 28.52
N ARG A 542 -28.16 0.93 27.33
CA ARG A 542 -28.79 0.26 26.18
C ARG A 542 -29.02 -1.23 26.39
N ARG A 543 -28.15 -1.92 27.15
CA ARG A 543 -28.33 -3.34 27.47
C ARG A 543 -29.50 -3.60 28.41
N GLN A 544 -29.86 -2.64 29.27
CA GLN A 544 -30.96 -2.78 30.22
C GLN A 544 -32.36 -2.54 29.59
N GLN A 545 -32.44 -2.06 28.34
CA GLN A 545 -33.72 -1.68 27.69
C GLN A 545 -34.24 -2.67 26.62
N LYS A 546 -33.66 -3.87 26.44
CA LYS A 546 -34.17 -4.86 25.46
C LYS A 546 -35.24 -5.78 26.10
N PRO A 547 -36.48 -5.83 25.60
CA PRO A 547 -37.50 -6.76 26.11
C PRO A 547 -37.35 -8.16 25.50
N GLU A 548 -37.55 -9.19 26.33
CA GLU A 548 -37.58 -10.61 25.92
C GLU A 548 -38.76 -10.90 24.97
N SER A 549 -38.50 -11.68 23.92
CA SER A 549 -39.50 -12.05 22.91
C SER A 549 -40.30 -13.30 23.33
N PRO A 550 -41.63 -13.39 23.10
CA PRO A 550 -42.42 -14.52 23.56
C PRO A 550 -42.33 -15.73 22.63
N ARG A 551 -42.25 -16.91 23.24
CA ARG A 551 -42.30 -18.24 22.61
C ARG A 551 -43.61 -18.44 21.83
N ARG A 552 -43.50 -18.83 20.55
CA ARG A 552 -44.63 -19.29 19.71
C ARG A 552 -45.08 -20.67 20.20
N GLY A 553 -46.29 -20.74 20.76
CA GLY A 553 -47.02 -21.96 21.09
C GLY A 553 -48.31 -22.08 20.29
N MET A 554 -48.52 -23.27 19.72
CA MET A 554 -49.75 -24.01 19.35
C MET A 554 -51.09 -23.26 19.17
N LYS A 555 -51.77 -23.59 18.07
CA LYS A 555 -53.20 -23.99 17.95
C LYS A 555 -53.39 -24.58 16.53
N MET A 556 -53.89 -25.81 16.34
CA MET A 556 -55.27 -26.31 16.52
C MET A 556 -56.28 -25.46 15.75
#